data_AF-A0A1F4QGG8-F1
#
_entry.id   AF-A0A1F4QGG8-F1
#
_cell.length_a   1.000
_cell.length_b   1.000
_cell.length_c   1.000
_cell.angle_alpha   90.00
_cell.angle_beta   90.00
_cell.angle_gamma   90.00
#
_symmetry.space_group_name_H-M   'P 1'
#
loop_
_entity.id
_entity.type
_entity.pdbx_description
1 polymer ?
#
loop_
_entity_poly.entity_id
_entity_poly.type
_entity_poly.pdbx_seq_one_letter_code
_entity_poly.pdbx_strand_id
1 'polypeptide(L)'
;MTQSKKASPVHPAITPDMTIKEVLDRFPDLFGVFEDHGLHFCAGCYVMLASNIEQGADYSGLRPTDRQALLAELNRLAISDFHEAGSASSSTPRLPEMGESAGSG
;
A
#
# COMPACT_ATOMS: atom_id res chain seq x y z
N MET A 1 -24.05 10.31 31.59
CA MET A 1 -23.64 10.65 30.21
C MET A 1 -23.23 9.34 29.53
N THR A 2 -24.16 8.66 28.86
CA THR A 2 -23.90 7.38 28.18
C THR A 2 -23.43 7.66 26.77
N GLN A 3 -22.14 7.48 26.50
CA GLN A 3 -21.59 7.63 25.15
C GLN A 3 -22.14 6.49 24.28
N SER A 4 -22.99 6.86 23.33
CA SER A 4 -23.52 5.99 22.29
C SER A 4 -22.36 5.32 21.54
N LYS A 5 -22.29 4.00 21.65
CA LYS A 5 -21.49 3.12 20.81
C LYS A 5 -21.99 3.29 19.37
N LYS A 6 -21.38 4.23 18.61
CA LYS A 6 -21.63 4.39 17.18
C LYS A 6 -21.33 3.03 16.55
N ALA A 7 -22.33 2.46 15.87
CA ALA A 7 -22.18 1.24 15.12
C ALA A 7 -20.99 1.39 14.17
N SER A 8 -19.96 0.56 14.35
CA SER A 8 -18.84 0.48 13.42
C SER A 8 -19.41 0.27 12.02
N PRO A 9 -19.01 1.06 11.01
CA PRO A 9 -19.39 0.78 9.64
C PRO A 9 -18.81 -0.61 9.31
N VAL A 10 -19.69 -1.61 9.13
CA VAL A 10 -19.28 -2.90 8.59
C VAL A 10 -18.92 -2.64 7.14
N HIS A 11 -17.66 -2.25 6.91
CA HIS A 11 -17.16 -2.08 5.57
C HIS A 11 -17.21 -3.45 4.88
N PRO A 12 -17.78 -3.55 3.66
CA PRO A 12 -17.76 -4.80 2.93
C PRO A 12 -16.31 -5.23 2.70
N ALA A 13 -16.06 -6.52 2.94
CA ALA A 13 -14.74 -7.15 2.82
C ALA A 13 -14.07 -6.79 1.49
N ILE A 14 -12.76 -6.58 1.52
CA ILE A 14 -11.95 -6.34 0.33
C ILE A 14 -11.80 -7.68 -0.41
N THR A 15 -12.26 -7.73 -1.66
CA THR A 15 -12.17 -8.93 -2.51
C THR A 15 -11.10 -8.75 -3.60
N PRO A 16 -10.53 -9.83 -4.15
CA PRO A 16 -9.51 -9.76 -5.20
C PRO A 16 -9.98 -9.05 -6.47
N ASP A 17 -11.29 -9.10 -6.75
CA ASP A 17 -11.92 -8.48 -7.93
C ASP A 17 -12.06 -6.96 -7.82
N MET A 18 -11.91 -6.39 -6.62
CA MET A 18 -11.94 -4.94 -6.44
C MET A 18 -10.72 -4.30 -7.08
N THR A 19 -10.92 -3.15 -7.72
CA THR A 19 -9.80 -2.35 -8.22
C THR A 19 -9.00 -1.76 -7.08
N ILE A 20 -7.70 -1.61 -7.30
CA ILE A 20 -6.82 -1.01 -6.30
C ILE A 20 -7.24 0.44 -6.04
N LYS A 21 -7.68 1.17 -7.07
CA LYS A 21 -8.27 2.49 -6.89
C LYS A 21 -9.50 2.47 -5.98
N GLU A 22 -10.45 1.56 -6.19
CA GLU A 22 -11.64 1.46 -5.34
C GLU A 22 -11.29 1.18 -3.88
N VAL A 23 -10.27 0.37 -3.62
CA VAL A 23 -9.81 0.08 -2.27
C VAL A 23 -9.16 1.31 -1.64
N LEU A 24 -8.28 2.01 -2.36
CA LEU A 24 -7.61 3.21 -1.86
C LEU A 24 -8.55 4.42 -1.73
N ASP A 25 -9.56 4.55 -2.59
CA ASP A 25 -10.61 5.57 -2.43
C ASP A 25 -11.40 5.37 -1.13
N ARG A 26 -11.56 4.11 -0.69
CA ARG A 26 -12.25 3.74 0.55
C ARG A 26 -11.34 3.77 1.78
N PHE A 27 -10.07 3.40 1.59
CA PHE A 27 -9.08 3.22 2.64
C PHE A 27 -7.72 3.78 2.17
N PRO A 28 -7.54 5.11 2.18
CA PRO A 28 -6.34 5.74 1.64
C PRO A 28 -5.06 5.32 2.38
N ASP A 29 -5.18 4.98 3.66
CA ASP A 29 -4.06 4.56 4.52
C ASP A 29 -3.51 3.17 4.17
N LEU A 30 -4.25 2.35 3.40
CA LEU A 30 -3.79 1.03 2.95
C LEU A 30 -2.75 1.11 1.83
N PHE A 31 -2.44 2.30 1.32
CA PHE A 31 -1.42 2.49 0.29
C PHE A 31 -0.09 1.81 0.64
N GLY A 32 0.40 2.00 1.87
CA GLY A 32 1.66 1.41 2.32
C GLY A 32 1.63 -0.12 2.37
N VAL A 33 0.47 -0.72 2.65
CA VAL A 33 0.31 -2.19 2.71
C VAL A 33 0.53 -2.81 1.33
N PHE A 34 0.07 -2.16 0.27
CA PHE A 34 0.35 -2.62 -1.09
C PHE A 34 1.85 -2.58 -1.39
N GLU A 35 2.54 -1.49 -1.04
CA GLU A 35 3.98 -1.36 -1.26
C GLU A 35 4.79 -2.39 -0.46
N ASP A 36 4.45 -2.60 0.81
CA ASP A 36 5.09 -3.58 1.69
C ASP A 36 4.97 -5.01 1.17
N HIS A 37 3.85 -5.31 0.51
CA HIS A 37 3.60 -6.59 -0.14
C HIS A 37 4.14 -6.67 -1.58
N GLY A 38 4.92 -5.69 -2.04
CA GLY A 38 5.60 -5.74 -3.34
C GLY A 38 4.81 -5.18 -4.52
N LEU A 39 3.64 -4.58 -4.29
CA LEU A 39 2.93 -3.76 -5.28
C LEU A 39 3.47 -2.34 -5.23
N HIS A 40 4.66 -2.15 -5.80
CA HIS A 40 5.26 -0.83 -5.92
C HIS A 40 4.56 -0.04 -7.03
N PHE A 41 3.86 1.02 -6.65
CA PHE A 41 3.23 1.91 -7.61
C PHE A 41 4.29 2.81 -8.25
N CYS A 42 4.77 2.44 -9.44
CA CYS A 42 5.52 3.39 -10.24
C CYS A 42 4.61 4.60 -10.54
N ALA A 43 5.10 5.82 -10.25
CA ALA A 43 4.33 7.08 -10.24
C ALA A 43 3.62 7.49 -11.55
N GLY A 44 3.59 6.63 -12.58
CA GLY A 44 2.84 6.81 -13.82
C GLY A 44 1.95 5.61 -14.21
N CYS A 45 1.80 4.61 -13.34
CA CYS A 45 1.13 3.36 -13.68
C CYS A 45 -0.39 3.44 -13.47
N TYR A 46 -1.07 4.32 -14.24
CA TYR A 46 -2.53 4.47 -14.19
C TYR A 46 -3.27 3.14 -14.44
N VAL A 47 -2.65 2.26 -15.25
CA VAL A 47 -3.12 0.89 -15.52
C VAL A 47 -3.19 0.07 -14.24
N MET A 48 -2.22 0.21 -13.33
CA MET A 48 -2.19 -0.52 -12.06
C MET A 48 -3.34 -0.10 -11.14
N LEU A 49 -3.62 1.20 -11.04
CA LEU A 49 -4.77 1.70 -10.26
C LEU A 49 -6.12 1.23 -10.83
N ALA A 50 -6.22 1.14 -12.16
CA ALA A 50 -7.40 0.64 -12.85
C ALA A 50 -7.54 -0.90 -12.83
N SER A 51 -6.49 -1.62 -12.43
CA SER A 51 -6.49 -3.08 -12.34
C SER A 51 -7.11 -3.55 -11.02
N ASN A 52 -7.66 -4.76 -11.02
CA ASN A 52 -8.02 -5.43 -9.77
C ASN A 52 -6.78 -5.90 -9.01
N ILE A 53 -6.95 -6.25 -7.73
CA ILE A 53 -5.84 -6.64 -6.87
C ILE A 53 -5.09 -7.86 -7.42
N GLU A 54 -5.81 -8.83 -7.99
CA GLU A 54 -5.19 -10.03 -8.57
C GLU A 54 -4.34 -9.73 -9.80
N GLN A 55 -4.88 -8.96 -10.74
CA GLN A 55 -4.16 -8.51 -11.94
C GLN A 55 -2.95 -7.66 -11.57
N GLY A 56 -3.11 -6.74 -10.62
CA GLY A 56 -2.01 -5.95 -10.10
C GLY A 56 -0.90 -6.83 -9.54
N ALA A 57 -1.27 -7.81 -8.72
CA ALA A 57 -0.32 -8.75 -8.14
C ALA A 57 0.41 -9.55 -9.22
N ASP A 58 -0.31 -10.04 -10.23
CA ASP A 58 0.27 -10.78 -11.34
C ASP A 58 1.23 -9.91 -12.18
N TYR A 59 0.89 -8.65 -12.45
CA TYR A 59 1.77 -7.71 -13.16
C TYR A 59 3.05 -7.38 -12.39
N SER A 60 2.96 -7.30 -11.06
CA SER A 60 4.10 -7.11 -10.17
C SER A 60 4.90 -8.40 -9.92
N GLY A 61 4.44 -9.55 -10.42
CA GLY A 61 5.10 -10.84 -10.24
C GLY A 61 4.93 -11.45 -8.84
N LEU A 62 3.90 -11.05 -8.10
CA LEU A 62 3.60 -11.60 -6.78
C LEU A 62 3.17 -13.06 -6.87
N ARG A 63 3.72 -13.88 -5.97
CA ARG A 63 3.32 -15.28 -5.88
C ARG A 63 1.90 -15.39 -5.30
N PRO A 64 1.16 -16.48 -5.59
CA PRO A 64 -0.19 -16.68 -5.04
C PRO A 64 -0.25 -16.61 -3.50
N THR A 65 0.78 -17.09 -2.81
CA THR A 65 0.87 -17.04 -1.34
C THR A 65 0.99 -15.61 -0.81
N ASP A 66 1.74 -14.75 -1.51
CA ASP A 66 1.96 -13.36 -1.11
C ASP A 66 0.71 -12.53 -1.40
N ARG A 67 -0.01 -12.84 -2.49
CA ARG A 67 -1.33 -12.28 -2.80
C ARG A 67 -2.36 -12.61 -1.72
N GLN A 68 -2.39 -13.85 -1.21
CA GLN A 68 -3.28 -14.21 -0.10
C GLN A 68 -2.92 -13.46 1.18
N ALA A 69 -1.62 -13.30 1.47
CA ALA A 69 -1.16 -12.53 2.63
C ALA A 69 -1.59 -11.05 2.53
N LEU A 70 -1.46 -10.43 1.35
CA LEU A 70 -1.93 -9.07 1.09
C LEU A 70 -3.43 -8.93 1.36
N LEU A 71 -4.25 -9.81 0.79
CA LEU A 71 -5.70 -9.75 0.96
C LEU A 71 -6.11 -9.94 2.43
N ALA A 72 -5.44 -10.84 3.15
CA ALA A 72 -5.69 -11.05 4.57
C ALA A 72 -5.36 -9.78 5.39
N GLU A 73 -4.23 -9.14 5.10
CA GLU A 73 -3.78 -7.95 5.81
C GLU A 73 -4.66 -6.73 5.51
N LEU A 74 -5.02 -6.51 4.24
CA LEU A 74 -5.95 -5.46 3.83
C LEU A 74 -7.30 -5.60 4.58
N ASN A 75 -7.85 -6.81 4.64
CA ASN A 75 -9.10 -7.05 5.35
C ASN A 75 -8.95 -6.88 6.87
N ARG A 76 -7.84 -7.33 7.46
CA ARG A 76 -7.56 -7.14 8.89
C ARG A 76 -7.54 -5.67 9.26
N LEU A 77 -6.85 -4.84 8.45
CA LEU A 77 -6.73 -3.40 8.67
C LEU A 77 -8.03 -2.65 8.33
N ALA A 78 -8.77 -3.07 7.31
CA ALA A 78 -10.07 -2.47 6.97
C ALA A 78 -11.14 -2.65 8.05
N ILE A 79 -11.05 -3.72 8.87
CA ILE A 79 -11.96 -3.99 10.00
C ILE A 79 -11.48 -3.30 11.28
N SER A 80 -10.17 -3.06 11.38
CA SER A 80 -9.54 -2.41 12.53
C SER A 80 -9.50 -0.91 12.25
N ASP A 81 -10.48 -0.15 12.73
CA ASP A 81 -10.61 1.34 12.61
C ASP A 81 -9.39 2.17 13.11
N PHE A 82 -8.19 1.60 13.26
CA PHE A 82 -7.03 2.26 13.86
C PHE A 82 -5.72 2.15 13.08
N HIS A 83 -5.26 3.37 12.82
CA HIS A 83 -4.00 3.94 12.37
C HIS A 83 -2.85 3.73 13.37
N GLU A 84 -1.71 3.26 12.87
CA GLU A 84 -0.38 3.64 13.36
C GLU A 84 0.42 4.06 12.13
N ALA A 85 0.61 5.37 12.00
CA ALA A 85 1.41 5.97 10.93
C ALA A 85 2.86 5.53 11.07
N GLY A 86 3.38 4.91 10.01
CA GLY A 86 4.80 4.89 9.72
C GLY A 86 5.59 3.80 10.43
N SER A 87 5.85 2.69 9.72
CA SER A 87 7.04 1.89 9.96
C SER A 87 7.81 1.69 8.65
N ALA A 88 8.50 2.77 8.27
CA ALA A 88 9.81 2.79 7.63
C ALA A 88 10.24 1.60 6.75
N SER A 89 10.23 1.81 5.43
CA SER A 89 11.29 1.28 4.56
C SER A 89 11.60 2.23 3.41
N SER A 90 11.90 3.50 3.74
CA SER A 90 12.65 4.37 2.82
C SER A 90 14.14 4.03 2.92
N SER A 91 14.54 2.89 2.35
CA SER A 91 15.95 2.69 1.99
C SER A 91 16.21 3.46 0.70
N THR A 92 16.28 4.78 0.79
CA THR A 92 16.90 5.60 -0.24
C THR A 92 18.41 5.28 -0.18
N PRO A 93 19.04 4.69 -1.21
CA PRO A 93 20.48 4.69 -1.27
C PRO A 93 20.91 6.16 -1.41
N ARG A 94 21.49 6.71 -0.33
CA ARG A 94 22.24 7.96 -0.35
C ARG A 94 23.34 7.79 -1.39
N LEU A 95 23.16 8.38 -2.57
CA LEU A 95 24.26 8.56 -3.50
C LEU A 95 25.37 9.31 -2.77
N PRO A 96 26.64 8.85 -2.82
CA PRO A 96 27.74 9.65 -2.32
C PRO A 96 27.82 10.91 -3.18
N GLU A 97 27.63 12.07 -2.56
CA GLU A 97 28.06 13.35 -3.13
C GLU A 97 29.56 13.24 -3.40
N MET A 98 29.91 13.13 -4.66
CA MET A 98 31.30 13.17 -5.11
C MET A 98 31.78 14.60 -4.91
N GLY A 99 32.60 14.76 -3.87
CA GLY A 99 33.11 16.04 -3.41
C GLY A 99 33.89 16.80 -4.49
N GLU A 100 33.60 18.10 -4.54
CA GLU A 100 34.49 19.10 -5.11
C GLU A 100 35.88 19.01 -4.45
N SER A 101 36.87 18.65 -5.27
CA SER A 101 38.30 18.88 -5.04
C SER A 101 38.97 18.69 -6.42
N ALA A 102 39.85 19.54 -6.93
CA ALA A 102 40.62 20.62 -6.35
C ALA A 102 40.98 21.63 -7.46
N GLY A 103 41.25 22.87 -7.05
CA GLY A 103 42.05 23.79 -7.86
C GLY A 103 43.52 23.35 -7.92
N SER A 104 44.19 23.81 -8.97
CA SER A 104 45.64 24.02 -9.20
C SER A 104 45.82 23.95 -10.71
N GLY A 105 46.40 24.90 -11.44
CA GLY A 105 47.21 26.08 -11.15
C GLY A 105 47.79 26.48 -12.50
#